data_AF-A0A7W9W2H8-F1
#
_entry.id   AF-A0A7W9W2H8-F1
#
_cell.length_a   1.000
_cell.length_b   1.000
_cell.length_c   1.000
_cell.angle_alpha   90.00
_cell.angle_beta   90.00
_cell.angle_gamma   90.00
#
_symmetry.space_group_name_H-M   'P 1'
#
loop_
_entity.id
_entity.type
_entity.pdbx_description
1 polymer ?
#
loop_
_entity_poly.entity_id
_entity_poly.type
_entity_poly.pdbx_seq_one_letter_code
_entity_poly.pdbx_strand_id
1 'polypeptide(L)'
;MQEFILVAEKLFIGFFALIFVINISGKGNLAPSTASDAVQNYVLGGIIGGVIYNDNIKIWEYLAVLAIWCGLVLLLRYVKMHNVKMKQVLDGIALPVVNVTKESLSYFRINHREC
;
A
#
# COMPACT_ATOMS: atom_id res chain seq x y z
N MET A 1 -29.40 12.47 16.45
CA MET A 1 -29.01 11.12 16.92
C MET A 1 -28.92 10.10 15.78
N GLN A 2 -29.86 10.10 14.82
CA GLN A 2 -29.86 9.18 13.66
C GLN A 2 -28.61 9.34 12.76
N GLU A 3 -28.16 10.57 12.49
CA GLU A 3 -26.96 10.87 11.67
C GLU A 3 -25.68 10.17 12.20
N PHE A 4 -25.47 10.15 13.52
CA PHE A 4 -24.31 9.49 14.11
C PHE A 4 -24.36 7.96 14.01
N ILE A 5 -25.57 7.38 14.00
CA ILE A 5 -25.76 5.95 13.82
C ILE A 5 -25.35 5.54 12.40
N LEU A 6 -25.75 6.32 11.39
CA LEU A 6 -25.35 6.09 10.00
C LEU A 6 -23.83 6.19 9.81
N VAL A 7 -23.19 7.20 10.43
CA VAL A 7 -21.73 7.35 10.41
C VAL A 7 -21.03 6.16 11.09
N ALA A 8 -21.53 5.71 12.24
CA ALA A 8 -20.98 4.55 12.93
C ALA A 8 -21.08 3.26 12.10
N GLU A 9 -22.21 3.06 11.41
CA GLU A 9 -22.44 1.89 10.56
C GLU A 9 -21.51 1.90 9.32
N LYS A 10 -21.33 3.06 8.67
CA LYS A 10 -20.35 3.25 7.58
C LYS A 10 -18.92 2.97 8.04
N LEU A 11 -18.56 3.41 9.25
CA LEU A 11 -17.27 3.14 9.87
C LEU A 11 -17.06 1.65 10.12
N PHE A 12 -18.08 0.95 10.62
CA PHE A 12 -18.02 -0.49 10.88
C PHE A 12 -17.76 -1.28 9.60
N ILE A 13 -18.45 -0.93 8.51
CA ILE A 13 -18.22 -1.53 7.19
C ILE A 13 -16.82 -1.22 6.66
N GLY A 14 -16.35 0.02 6.81
CA GLY A 14 -14.97 0.40 6.44
C GLY A 14 -13.90 -0.35 7.22
N PHE A 15 -14.16 -0.62 8.50
CA PHE A 15 -13.28 -1.41 9.36
C PHE A 15 -13.21 -2.87 8.91
N PHE A 16 -14.33 -3.49 8.56
CA PHE A 16 -14.34 -4.82 7.95
C PHE A 16 -13.61 -4.84 6.60
N ALA A 17 -13.76 -3.81 5.77
CA ALA A 17 -13.04 -3.70 4.51
C ALA A 17 -11.52 -3.62 4.72
N LEU A 18 -11.06 -2.88 5.74
CA LEU A 18 -9.65 -2.86 6.15
C LEU A 18 -9.15 -4.25 6.55
N ILE A 19 -9.89 -4.98 7.39
CA ILE A 19 -9.54 -6.36 7.79
C ILE A 19 -9.45 -7.26 6.55
N PHE A 20 -10.42 -7.17 5.64
CA PHE A 20 -10.46 -7.96 4.42
C PHE A 20 -9.24 -7.70 3.53
N VAL A 21 -8.87 -6.43 3.35
CA VAL A 21 -7.69 -6.06 2.55
C VAL A 21 -6.40 -6.54 3.21
N ILE A 22 -6.27 -6.41 4.53
CA ILE A 22 -5.13 -6.95 5.29
C ILE A 22 -5.04 -8.47 5.11
N ASN A 23 -6.19 -9.17 5.17
CA ASN A 23 -6.28 -10.61 4.98
C ASN A 23 -5.83 -11.03 3.57
N ILE A 24 -6.31 -10.35 2.53
CA ILE A 24 -5.88 -10.56 1.12
C ILE A 24 -4.38 -10.29 0.92
N SER A 25 -3.81 -9.35 1.68
CA SER A 25 -2.39 -9.04 1.58
C SER A 25 -1.51 -10.10 2.23
N GLY A 26 -2.05 -11.03 3.03
CA GLY A 26 -1.35 -12.22 3.54
C GLY A 26 -0.19 -11.93 4.49
N LYS A 27 -0.01 -10.68 4.90
CA LYS A 27 1.07 -10.21 5.78
C LYS A 27 0.45 -9.80 7.11
N GLY A 28 0.54 -10.68 8.10
CA GLY A 28 0.05 -10.46 9.46
C GLY A 28 0.89 -9.47 10.27
N ASN A 29 1.34 -8.35 9.69
CA ASN A 29 2.18 -7.38 10.38
C ASN A 29 1.68 -5.95 10.18
N LEU A 30 1.32 -5.32 11.30
CA LEU A 30 0.78 -3.95 11.43
C LEU A 30 1.79 -2.84 11.09
N ALA A 31 2.99 -3.21 10.62
CA ALA A 31 4.01 -2.28 10.14
C ALA A 31 4.03 -2.30 8.59
N PRO A 32 4.25 -1.14 7.93
CA PRO A 32 4.38 -1.06 6.47
C PRO A 32 5.48 -2.03 6.02
N SER A 33 5.07 -3.22 5.58
CA SER A 33 5.99 -4.29 5.24
C SER A 33 6.51 -4.15 3.81
N THR A 34 5.88 -3.27 3.02
CA THR A 34 6.25 -2.95 1.64
C THR A 34 5.65 -1.62 1.19
N ALA A 35 6.29 -0.92 0.25
CA ALA A 35 5.78 0.34 -0.33
C ALA A 35 4.38 0.19 -0.98
N SER A 36 4.05 -0.98 -1.51
CA SER A 36 2.71 -1.28 -2.03
C SER A 36 1.62 -1.27 -0.97
N ASP A 37 1.96 -1.70 0.25
CA ASP A 37 1.00 -1.85 1.33
C ASP A 37 0.70 -0.48 1.94
N ALA A 38 1.71 0.39 2.00
CA ALA A 38 1.53 1.80 2.36
C ALA A 38 0.57 2.51 1.40
N VAL A 39 0.76 2.36 0.09
CA VAL A 39 -0.13 2.98 -0.92
C VAL A 39 -1.56 2.44 -0.81
N GLN A 40 -1.76 1.13 -0.61
CA GLN A 40 -3.11 0.57 -0.43
C GLN A 40 -3.81 1.12 0.81
N ASN A 41 -3.11 1.20 1.93
CA ASN A 41 -3.66 1.73 3.18
C ASN A 41 -4.02 3.23 3.07
N TYR A 42 -3.20 4.03 2.37
CA TYR A 42 -3.51 5.44 2.15
C TYR A 42 -4.78 5.64 1.33
N VAL A 43 -4.93 4.90 0.23
CA VAL A 43 -6.11 5.09 -0.62
C VAL A 43 -7.37 4.53 0.03
N LEU A 44 -7.29 3.42 0.77
CA LEU A 44 -8.39 2.94 1.62
C LEU A 44 -8.82 3.99 2.64
N GLY A 45 -7.86 4.60 3.34
CA GLY A 45 -8.14 5.69 4.28
C GLY A 45 -8.86 6.87 3.63
N GLY A 46 -8.46 7.24 2.40
CA GLY A 46 -9.13 8.29 1.61
C GLY A 46 -10.55 7.94 1.20
N ILE A 47 -10.80 6.71 0.76
CA ILE A 47 -12.14 6.23 0.39
C ILE A 47 -13.06 6.22 1.62
N ILE A 48 -12.60 5.64 2.74
CA ILE A 48 -13.35 5.57 3.99
C ILE A 48 -13.66 7.00 4.48
N GLY A 49 -12.66 7.88 4.53
CA GLY A 49 -12.82 9.27 4.95
C GLY A 49 -13.80 10.05 4.07
N GLY A 50 -13.74 9.91 2.75
CA GLY A 50 -14.65 10.60 1.83
C GLY A 50 -16.11 10.13 1.92
N VAL A 51 -16.34 8.85 2.21
CA VAL A 51 -17.70 8.28 2.29
C VAL A 51 -18.35 8.55 3.66
N ILE A 52 -17.56 8.66 4.73
CA ILE A 52 -18.07 8.94 6.09
C ILE A 52 -18.76 10.30 6.17
N TYR A 53 -18.22 11.35 5.53
CA TYR A 53 -18.77 12.71 5.61
C TYR A 53 -19.86 13.00 4.58
N ASN A 54 -20.21 12.03 3.73
CA ASN A 54 -21.21 12.22 2.68
C ASN A 54 -22.47 11.40 2.98
N ASP A 55 -23.49 12.08 3.51
CA ASP A 55 -24.76 11.44 3.88
C ASP A 55 -25.61 11.01 2.68
N ASN A 56 -25.30 11.52 1.48
CA ASN A 56 -25.97 11.09 0.25
C ASN A 56 -25.55 9.68 -0.19
N ILE A 57 -24.35 9.25 0.20
CA ILE A 57 -23.82 7.94 -0.20
C ILE A 57 -24.48 6.84 0.64
N LYS A 58 -25.23 5.98 -0.05
CA LYS A 58 -25.87 4.80 0.54
C LYS A 58 -24.86 3.66 0.74
N ILE A 59 -25.19 2.72 1.64
CA ILE A 59 -24.37 1.51 1.88
C ILE A 59 -24.04 0.75 0.59
N TRP A 60 -25.01 0.66 -0.34
CA TRP A 60 -24.83 -0.04 -1.61
C TRP A 60 -23.80 0.63 -2.53
N GLU A 61 -23.78 1.97 -2.54
CA GLU A 61 -22.79 2.74 -3.29
C GLU A 61 -21.41 2.62 -2.65
N TYR A 62 -21.35 2.60 -1.32
CA TYR A 62 -20.10 2.39 -0.61
C TYR A 62 -19.48 1.02 -0.93
N LEU A 63 -20.28 -0.04 -0.95
CA LEU A 63 -19.85 -1.37 -1.37
C LEU A 63 -19.39 -1.39 -2.85
N ALA A 64 -20.08 -0.68 -3.74
CA ALA A 64 -19.67 -0.57 -5.13
C ALA A 64 -18.31 0.12 -5.29
N VAL A 65 -18.05 1.20 -4.54
CA VAL A 65 -16.75 1.90 -4.53
C VAL A 65 -15.64 0.97 -4.03
N LEU A 66 -15.89 0.21 -2.96
CA LEU A 66 -14.94 -0.79 -2.45
C LEU A 66 -14.66 -1.90 -3.48
N ALA A 67 -15.70 -2.37 -4.19
CA ALA A 67 -15.55 -3.39 -5.24
C ALA A 67 -14.70 -2.87 -6.42
N ILE A 68 -14.96 -1.64 -6.88
CA ILE A 68 -14.16 -0.98 -7.93
C ILE A 68 -12.71 -0.84 -7.48
N TRP A 69 -12.48 -0.39 -6.24
CA TRP A 69 -11.14 -0.26 -5.67
C TRP A 69 -10.40 -1.60 -5.63
N CYS A 70 -11.04 -2.66 -5.14
CA CYS A 70 -10.49 -4.01 -5.16
C CYS A 70 -10.14 -4.47 -6.58
N GLY A 71 -11.03 -4.24 -7.55
CA GLY A 71 -10.78 -4.53 -8.97
C GLY A 71 -9.55 -3.79 -9.51
N LEU A 72 -9.38 -2.51 -9.16
CA LEU A 72 -8.24 -1.69 -9.51
C LEU A 72 -6.93 -2.24 -8.93
N VAL A 73 -6.94 -2.63 -7.65
CA VAL A 73 -5.78 -3.24 -6.99
C VAL A 73 -5.39 -4.57 -7.64
N LEU A 74 -6.38 -5.41 -7.97
CA LEU A 74 -6.15 -6.68 -8.66
C LEU A 74 -5.61 -6.47 -10.08
N LEU A 75 -6.16 -5.50 -10.81
CA LEU A 75 -5.69 -5.11 -12.15
C LEU A 75 -4.24 -4.63 -12.10
N LEU A 76 -3.89 -3.76 -11.14
CA LEU A 76 -2.53 -3.28 -10.95
C LEU A 76 -1.56 -4.42 -10.61
N ARG A 77 -2.00 -5.39 -9.80
CA ARG A 77 -1.23 -6.62 -9.53
C ARG A 77 -1.03 -7.44 -10.80
N TYR A 78 -2.08 -7.63 -11.59
CA TYR A 78 -2.02 -8.36 -12.85
C TYR A 78 -1.04 -7.72 -13.85
N VAL A 79 -1.11 -6.40 -14.02
CA VAL A 79 -0.19 -5.64 -14.89
C VAL A 79 1.26 -5.75 -14.38
N LYS A 80 1.50 -5.60 -13.07
CA LYS A 80 2.84 -5.79 -12.48
C LYS A 80 3.39 -7.20 -12.69
N MET A 81 2.52 -8.21 -12.66
CA MET A 81 2.91 -9.61 -12.81
C MET A 81 3.19 -9.99 -14.27
N HIS A 82 2.44 -9.42 -15.22
CA HIS A 82 2.65 -9.65 -16.65
C HIS A 82 3.86 -8.84 -17.19
N ASN A 83 4.05 -7.60 -16.73
CA ASN A 83 5.19 -6.75 -17.08
C ASN A 83 6.27 -6.76 -15.99
N VAL A 84 6.96 -7.91 -15.81
CA VAL A 84 8.11 -8.05 -14.89
C VAL A 84 9.20 -6.98 -15.15
N LYS A 85 9.25 -6.41 -16.36
CA LYS A 85 10.15 -5.30 -16.73
C LYS A 85 9.89 -3.99 -15.99
N MET A 86 8.65 -3.72 -15.57
CA MET A 86 8.32 -2.49 -14.81
C MET A 86 8.69 -2.62 -13.33
N LYS A 87 8.89 -3.85 -12.85
CA LYS A 87 9.43 -4.15 -11.52
C LYS A 87 10.86 -3.62 -11.39
N GLN A 88 11.67 -3.71 -12.45
CA GLN A 88 13.04 -3.18 -12.47
C GLN A 88 13.14 -1.65 -12.50
N VAL A 89 12.12 -0.93 -12.98
CA VAL A 89 12.13 0.54 -12.98
C VAL A 89 11.75 1.10 -11.61
N LEU A 90 10.77 0.48 -10.92
CA LEU A 90 10.41 0.86 -9.55
C LEU A 90 11.44 0.39 -8.51
N ASP A 91 11.92 -0.85 -8.62
CA ASP A 91 12.99 -1.35 -7.74
C ASP A 91 14.36 -0.75 -8.12
N GLY A 92 14.54 -0.21 -9.33
CA GLY A 92 15.76 0.48 -9.77
C GLY A 92 15.96 1.87 -9.17
N ILE A 93 14.94 2.45 -8.53
CA ILE A 93 15.07 3.66 -7.70
C ILE A 93 15.52 3.29 -6.28
N ALA A 94 15.38 2.03 -5.86
CA ALA A 94 16.13 1.50 -4.74
C ALA A 94 17.57 1.21 -5.21
N LEU A 95 18.33 2.29 -5.44
CA LEU A 95 19.79 2.22 -5.51
C LEU A 95 20.27 1.30 -4.39
N PRO A 96 20.95 0.18 -4.69
CA PRO A 96 21.62 -0.59 -3.66
C PRO A 96 22.83 0.23 -3.22
N VAL A 97 22.60 1.19 -2.32
CA VAL A 97 23.65 1.95 -1.63
C VAL A 97 24.61 0.99 -0.90
N VAL A 98 24.18 -0.24 -0.65
CA VAL A 98 24.99 -1.34 -0.12
C VAL A 98 26.18 -1.72 -1.01
N ASN A 99 26.14 -1.51 -2.33
CA ASN A 99 27.30 -1.77 -3.18
C ASN A 99 28.35 -0.65 -3.09
N VAL A 100 27.92 0.62 -2.91
CA VAL A 100 28.84 1.74 -2.76
C VAL A 100 29.68 1.59 -1.49
N THR A 101 29.10 1.11 -0.38
CA THR A 101 29.84 0.95 0.88
C THR A 101 30.92 -0.12 0.80
N LYS A 102 30.71 -1.22 0.06
CA LYS A 102 31.70 -2.30 -0.07
C LYS A 102 32.85 -1.91 -1.00
N GLU A 103 32.55 -1.18 -2.08
CA GLU A 103 33.58 -0.70 -3.01
C GLU A 103 34.49 0.36 -2.35
N SER A 104 33.90 1.26 -1.56
CA SER A 104 34.62 2.31 -0.81
C SER A 104 35.55 1.75 0.29
N LEU A 105 35.14 0.68 0.98
CA LEU A 105 35.96 0.00 2.00
C LEU A 105 37.10 -0.84 1.40
N SER A 106 36.98 -1.21 0.13
CA SER A 106 38.02 -1.94 -0.61
C SER A 106 39.15 -1.00 -1.01
N TYR A 107 38.83 0.22 -1.47
CA TYR A 107 39.82 1.26 -1.77
C TYR A 107 40.60 1.73 -0.52
N PHE A 108 39.93 1.93 0.61
CA PHE A 108 40.60 2.38 1.84
C PHE A 108 41.56 1.33 2.42
N ARG A 109 41.26 0.03 2.25
CA ARG A 109 42.15 -1.05 2.71
C ARG A 109 43.40 -1.23 1.85
N ILE A 110 43.35 -0.86 0.57
CA ILE A 110 44.50 -0.96 -0.33
C ILE A 110 45.46 0.22 -0.07
N ASN A 111 44.92 1.44 0.09
CA ASN A 111 45.73 2.64 0.28
C ASN A 111 46.41 2.74 1.67
N HIS A 112 45.91 2.03 2.69
CA HIS A 112 46.50 2.01 4.03
C HIS A 112 47.52 0.87 4.24
N ARG A 113 47.80 0.06 3.20
CA ARG A 113 48.84 -1.00 3.26
C ARG A 113 50.16 -0.61 2.58
N GLU A 114 50.24 0.60 2.03
CA GLU A 114 51.43 1.15 1.35
C GLU A 114 52.09 2.33 2.11
N CYS A 115 51.72 2.57 3.37
CA CYS A 115 52.45 3.42 4.31
C CYS A 115 53.08 2.59 5.43
#